data_AF-A0A3B8QAH4-F1
#
_entry.id   AF-A0A3B8QAH4-F1
#
_cell.length_a   1.000
_cell.length_b   1.000
_cell.length_c   1.000
_cell.angle_alpha   90.00
_cell.angle_beta   90.00
_cell.angle_gamma   90.00
#
_symmetry.space_group_name_H-M   'P 1'
#
loop_
_entity.id
_entity.type
_entity.pdbx_description
1 polymer ?
#
loop_
_entity_poly.entity_id
_entity_poly.type
_entity_poly.pdbx_seq_one_letter_code
_entity_poly.pdbx_strand_id
1 'polypeptide(L)'
;MKYVSDSIDTGVAGAEQEPLDLQLDSGLTALVGGDGLLRSGVMERFARRLAQDDERLQTLIAGPGPVGPALAWRRAVRILAQWSGLEGVDQEEAALIEGGSRAGDPPLWADSGVDGLRARVEELRRLPDALRTKAHELRGLRTDGMEVSGDLDVANMDWLRERQDAETHLLAYRDRARELKVRLRQLEEGGRDTACPTCDRVLSERFESVVDVIREEWESVVQDGSWWKRRKEQLDLKPPHVQDLEGKALRLHATMEEYTEEVERLRARLP
;
A
#
# COMPACT_ATOMS: atom_id res chain seq x y z
N MET A 1 -52.73 -48.40 40.68
CA MET A 1 -53.83 -49.25 40.18
C MET A 1 -54.23 -48.66 38.84
N LYS A 2 -54.00 -49.21 37.64
CA LYS A 2 -53.49 -50.49 37.11
C LYS A 2 -52.80 -50.17 35.75
N TYR A 3 -51.91 -51.07 35.35
CA TYR A 3 -51.06 -51.08 34.15
C TYR A 3 -51.77 -51.60 32.87
N VAL A 4 -51.00 -51.62 31.77
CA VAL A 4 -51.04 -52.41 30.49
C VAL A 4 -51.45 -51.52 29.28
N SER A 5 -50.63 -51.17 28.27
CA SER A 5 -49.60 -51.80 27.39
C SER A 5 -50.13 -52.33 26.04
N ASP A 6 -49.32 -52.09 24.99
CA ASP A 6 -49.25 -52.67 23.62
C ASP A 6 -50.12 -52.03 22.51
N SER A 7 -49.73 -51.92 21.23
CA SER A 7 -48.48 -52.05 20.43
C SER A 7 -48.87 -51.74 18.95
N ILE A 8 -47.96 -51.15 18.15
CA ILE A 8 -47.62 -51.34 16.70
C ILE A 8 -48.77 -51.66 15.69
N ASP A 9 -48.96 -51.06 14.50
CA ASP A 9 -48.04 -50.95 13.35
C ASP A 9 -48.56 -50.03 12.20
N THR A 10 -47.61 -49.73 11.32
CA THR A 10 -47.60 -49.02 10.03
C THR A 10 -48.52 -49.55 8.91
N GLY A 11 -48.88 -48.66 7.97
CA GLY A 11 -49.51 -49.02 6.70
C GLY A 11 -49.76 -47.82 5.77
N VAL A 12 -48.84 -47.57 4.83
CA VAL A 12 -49.00 -46.66 3.70
C VAL A 12 -49.75 -47.38 2.56
N ALA A 13 -50.77 -46.74 1.99
CA ALA A 13 -51.29 -46.96 0.64
C ALA A 13 -51.98 -45.64 0.23
N GLY A 14 -51.60 -44.91 -0.82
CA GLY A 14 -51.39 -45.35 -2.19
C GLY A 14 -52.40 -44.57 -3.04
N ALA A 15 -52.13 -43.29 -3.33
CA ALA A 15 -52.92 -42.49 -4.25
C ALA A 15 -52.07 -42.25 -5.51
N GLU A 16 -52.40 -43.01 -6.54
CA GLU A 16 -51.89 -42.86 -7.91
C GLU A 16 -52.17 -41.42 -8.38
N GLN A 17 -51.13 -40.63 -8.60
CA GLN A 17 -51.22 -39.41 -9.40
C GLN A 17 -50.80 -39.77 -10.83
N GLU A 18 -51.79 -39.96 -11.70
CA GLU A 18 -51.57 -40.04 -13.15
C GLU A 18 -50.77 -38.83 -13.64
N PRO A 19 -49.81 -39.01 -14.56
CA PRO A 19 -49.13 -37.89 -15.21
C PRO A 19 -50.15 -37.17 -16.09
N LEU A 20 -50.42 -35.90 -15.78
CA LEU A 20 -51.15 -35.01 -16.69
C LEU A 20 -50.26 -34.77 -17.92
N ASP A 21 -50.45 -35.61 -18.94
CA ASP A 21 -49.98 -35.39 -20.30
C ASP A 21 -50.77 -34.20 -20.87
N LEU A 22 -50.39 -32.98 -20.48
CA LEU A 22 -50.89 -31.75 -21.07
C LEU A 22 -50.28 -31.62 -22.46
N GLN A 23 -50.88 -32.29 -23.45
CA GLN A 23 -50.76 -31.89 -24.84
C GLN A 23 -51.30 -30.46 -24.93
N LEU A 24 -50.40 -29.48 -24.85
CA LEU A 24 -50.73 -28.09 -25.11
C LEU A 24 -51.25 -28.01 -26.54
N ASP A 25 -52.51 -27.62 -26.70
CA ASP A 25 -53.12 -27.41 -28.00
C ASP A 25 -52.18 -26.60 -28.90
N SER A 26 -52.13 -26.95 -30.20
CA SER A 26 -51.24 -26.32 -31.18
C SER A 26 -51.28 -24.78 -31.13
N GLY A 27 -52.44 -24.19 -30.79
CA GLY A 27 -52.61 -22.76 -30.59
C GLY A 27 -51.90 -22.18 -29.35
N LEU A 28 -51.84 -22.91 -28.23
CA LEU A 28 -51.10 -22.52 -27.01
C LEU A 28 -49.60 -22.69 -27.17
N THR A 29 -49.18 -23.73 -27.90
CA THR A 29 -47.78 -23.92 -28.30
C THR A 29 -47.30 -22.81 -29.24
N ALA A 30 -48.15 -22.35 -30.17
CA ALA A 30 -47.88 -21.18 -31.01
C ALA A 30 -47.93 -19.84 -30.24
N LEU A 31 -48.49 -19.83 -29.03
CA LEU A 31 -48.56 -18.65 -28.19
C LEU A 31 -47.35 -18.55 -27.23
N VAL A 32 -46.91 -19.69 -26.67
CA VAL A 32 -45.93 -19.75 -25.56
C VAL A 32 -44.64 -20.51 -25.92
N GLY A 33 -44.69 -21.50 -26.81
CA GLY A 33 -43.56 -22.35 -27.17
C GLY A 33 -42.64 -21.72 -28.21
N GLY A 34 -41.34 -22.06 -28.18
CA GLY A 34 -40.37 -21.73 -29.24
C GLY A 34 -40.36 -20.24 -29.67
N ASP A 35 -41.03 -19.96 -30.78
CA ASP A 35 -41.19 -18.65 -31.42
C ASP A 35 -42.58 -18.00 -31.19
N GLY A 36 -43.31 -18.43 -30.18
CA GLY A 36 -44.69 -18.03 -29.94
C GLY A 36 -44.88 -16.53 -29.69
N LEU A 37 -46.07 -16.03 -30.02
CA LEU A 37 -46.39 -14.58 -30.05
C LEU A 37 -46.25 -13.88 -28.69
N LEU A 38 -46.57 -14.54 -27.57
CA LEU A 38 -46.42 -13.94 -26.25
C LEU A 38 -44.95 -13.90 -25.84
N ARG A 39 -44.21 -14.99 -26.07
CA ARG A 39 -42.78 -15.05 -25.75
C ARG A 39 -42.02 -14.03 -26.58
N SER A 40 -42.28 -13.94 -27.88
CA SER A 40 -41.66 -12.94 -28.76
C SER A 40 -41.99 -11.51 -28.30
N GLY A 41 -43.24 -11.21 -27.96
CA GLY A 41 -43.63 -9.90 -27.44
C GLY A 41 -43.01 -9.52 -26.10
N VAL A 42 -42.82 -10.49 -25.19
CA VAL A 42 -42.12 -10.29 -23.91
C VAL A 42 -40.63 -10.06 -24.13
N MET A 43 -40.00 -10.88 -24.98
CA MET A 43 -38.58 -10.76 -25.29
C MET A 43 -38.26 -9.44 -26.01
N GLU A 44 -39.14 -8.98 -26.90
CA GLU A 44 -38.98 -7.69 -27.58
C GLU A 44 -39.03 -6.51 -26.59
N ARG A 45 -39.96 -6.51 -25.64
CA ARG A 45 -40.01 -5.48 -24.59
C ARG A 45 -38.78 -5.52 -23.68
N PHE A 46 -38.30 -6.72 -23.34
CA PHE A 46 -37.13 -6.87 -22.49
C PHE A 46 -35.86 -6.40 -23.21
N ALA A 47 -35.68 -6.78 -24.48
CA ALA A 47 -34.59 -6.34 -25.33
C ALA A 47 -34.54 -4.81 -25.46
N ARG A 48 -35.71 -4.19 -25.69
CA ARG A 48 -35.83 -2.72 -25.82
C ARG A 48 -35.45 -1.99 -24.52
N ARG A 49 -35.68 -2.62 -23.36
CA ARG A 49 -35.32 -2.09 -22.04
C ARG A 49 -33.86 -2.28 -21.71
N LEU A 50 -33.26 -3.40 -22.12
CA LEU A 50 -31.87 -3.74 -21.83
C LEU A 50 -30.90 -2.94 -22.71
N ALA A 51 -31.31 -2.65 -23.95
CA ALA A 51 -30.53 -1.89 -24.91
C ALA A 51 -30.83 -0.38 -24.90
N GLN A 52 -31.64 0.08 -23.94
CA GLN A 52 -32.20 1.44 -23.92
C GLN A 52 -31.13 2.54 -23.87
N ASP A 53 -29.94 2.22 -23.34
CA ASP A 53 -28.82 3.15 -23.17
C ASP A 53 -27.52 2.72 -23.89
N ASP A 54 -27.55 1.68 -24.74
CA ASP A 54 -26.34 1.17 -25.42
C ASP A 54 -26.61 0.81 -26.90
N GLU A 55 -26.16 1.70 -27.79
CA GLU A 55 -26.32 1.63 -29.24
C GLU A 55 -25.63 0.39 -29.88
N ARG A 56 -24.57 -0.12 -29.24
CA ARG A 56 -23.86 -1.32 -29.72
C ARG A 56 -24.67 -2.58 -29.44
N LEU A 57 -25.29 -2.64 -28.26
CA LEU A 57 -26.22 -3.71 -27.88
C LEU A 57 -27.46 -3.73 -28.78
N GLN A 58 -28.00 -2.56 -29.12
CA GLN A 58 -29.13 -2.45 -30.06
C GLN A 58 -28.79 -3.03 -31.43
N THR A 59 -27.62 -2.68 -31.97
CA THR A 59 -27.16 -3.14 -33.29
C THR A 59 -26.91 -4.66 -33.31
N LEU A 60 -26.39 -5.21 -32.20
CA LEU A 60 -26.13 -6.64 -32.02
C LEU A 60 -27.40 -7.48 -31.90
N ILE A 61 -28.41 -6.96 -31.18
CA ILE A 61 -29.72 -7.61 -31.06
C ILE A 61 -30.49 -7.55 -32.38
N ALA A 62 -30.32 -6.48 -33.18
CA ALA A 62 -30.98 -6.36 -34.47
C ALA A 62 -30.45 -7.38 -35.51
N GLY A 63 -29.13 -7.56 -35.59
CA GLY A 63 -28.46 -8.50 -36.50
C GLY A 63 -28.74 -8.25 -38.01
N PRO A 64 -27.94 -8.81 -38.94
CA PRO A 64 -28.26 -8.76 -40.36
C PRO A 64 -29.22 -9.90 -40.75
N GLY A 65 -30.42 -9.53 -41.22
CA GLY A 65 -31.41 -10.43 -41.81
C GLY A 65 -32.65 -10.69 -40.94
N PRO A 66 -33.78 -11.11 -41.54
CA PRO A 66 -35.01 -11.40 -40.82
C PRO A 66 -34.88 -12.77 -40.13
N VAL A 67 -34.24 -12.79 -38.97
CA VAL A 67 -34.22 -13.95 -38.06
C VAL A 67 -35.23 -13.71 -36.94
N GLY A 68 -35.97 -14.76 -36.57
CA GLY A 68 -36.98 -14.67 -35.51
C GLY A 68 -36.39 -14.08 -34.20
N PRO A 69 -37.18 -13.33 -33.40
CA PRO A 69 -36.69 -12.61 -32.21
C PRO A 69 -35.90 -13.50 -31.23
N ALA A 70 -36.26 -14.77 -31.12
CA ALA A 70 -35.58 -15.74 -30.26
C ALA A 70 -34.16 -16.11 -30.75
N LEU A 71 -33.92 -16.08 -32.07
CA LEU A 71 -32.61 -16.37 -32.65
C LEU A 71 -31.68 -15.15 -32.54
N ALA A 72 -32.24 -13.96 -32.75
CA ALA A 72 -31.54 -12.69 -32.61
C ALA A 72 -31.04 -12.48 -31.17
N TRP A 73 -31.88 -12.81 -30.18
CA TRP A 73 -31.49 -12.79 -28.77
C TRP A 73 -30.37 -13.78 -28.43
N ARG A 74 -30.48 -15.03 -28.90
CA ARG A 74 -29.42 -16.03 -28.71
C ARG A 74 -28.08 -15.57 -29.28
N ARG A 75 -28.10 -14.89 -30.43
CA ARG A 75 -26.89 -14.31 -31.02
C ARG A 75 -26.30 -13.17 -30.18
N ALA A 76 -27.13 -12.27 -29.64
CA ALA A 76 -26.66 -11.19 -28.77
C ALA A 76 -26.06 -11.72 -27.47
N VAL A 77 -26.72 -12.70 -26.84
CA VAL A 77 -26.20 -13.40 -25.65
C VAL A 77 -24.88 -14.09 -25.95
N ARG A 78 -24.74 -14.77 -27.09
CA ARG A 78 -23.50 -15.41 -27.53
C ARG A 78 -22.35 -14.42 -27.69
N ILE A 79 -22.60 -13.27 -28.31
CA ILE A 79 -21.56 -12.26 -28.55
C ILE A 79 -21.15 -11.61 -27.22
N LEU A 80 -22.09 -11.37 -26.31
CA LEU A 80 -21.78 -10.90 -24.96
C LEU A 80 -21.00 -11.95 -24.16
N ALA A 81 -21.36 -13.22 -24.25
CA ALA A 81 -20.64 -14.32 -23.62
C ALA A 81 -19.20 -14.40 -24.16
N GLN A 82 -19.01 -14.26 -25.48
CA GLN A 82 -17.70 -14.22 -26.11
C GLN A 82 -16.84 -13.05 -25.62
N TRP A 83 -17.41 -11.84 -25.54
CA TRP A 83 -16.71 -10.67 -25.01
C TRP A 83 -16.40 -10.78 -23.51
N SER A 84 -17.14 -11.63 -22.80
CA SER A 84 -16.95 -11.90 -21.38
C SER A 84 -16.01 -13.11 -21.11
N GLY A 85 -15.46 -13.74 -22.16
CA GLY A 85 -14.57 -14.91 -22.03
C GLY A 85 -15.29 -16.23 -21.70
N LEU A 86 -16.60 -16.31 -21.97
CA LEU A 86 -17.48 -17.45 -21.66
C LEU A 86 -17.77 -18.32 -22.91
N GLU A 87 -16.77 -18.55 -23.76
CA GLU A 87 -16.94 -19.23 -25.07
C GLU A 87 -17.40 -20.71 -24.98
N GLY A 88 -17.40 -21.32 -23.79
CA GLY A 88 -17.83 -22.71 -23.55
C GLY A 88 -19.32 -22.91 -23.25
N VAL A 89 -20.06 -21.83 -22.97
CA VAL A 89 -21.46 -21.92 -22.49
C VAL A 89 -22.41 -22.47 -23.58
N ASP A 90 -22.13 -22.20 -24.86
CA ASP A 90 -22.94 -22.72 -25.97
C ASP A 90 -22.70 -24.22 -26.25
N GLN A 91 -21.49 -24.74 -25.99
CA GLN A 91 -21.21 -26.17 -26.11
C GLN A 91 -21.91 -26.96 -25.00
N GLU A 92 -21.97 -26.39 -23.79
CA GLU A 92 -22.79 -26.93 -22.70
C GLU A 92 -24.29 -26.78 -22.97
N GLU A 93 -24.77 -25.65 -23.49
CA GLU A 93 -26.19 -25.45 -23.84
C GLU A 93 -26.63 -26.41 -24.96
N ALA A 94 -25.81 -26.61 -26.00
CA ALA A 94 -26.09 -27.57 -27.07
C ALA A 94 -26.10 -29.02 -26.56
N ALA A 95 -25.15 -29.38 -25.69
CA ALA A 95 -25.14 -30.68 -25.02
C ALA A 95 -26.36 -30.89 -24.09
N LEU A 96 -26.88 -29.83 -23.48
CA LEU A 96 -28.09 -29.85 -22.64
C LEU A 96 -29.38 -30.00 -23.46
N ILE A 97 -29.45 -29.39 -24.65
CA ILE A 97 -30.60 -29.51 -25.56
C ILE A 97 -30.66 -30.91 -26.19
N GLU A 98 -29.51 -31.47 -26.58
CA GLU A 98 -29.43 -32.86 -27.09
C GLU A 98 -29.58 -33.90 -25.96
N GLY A 99 -29.13 -33.58 -24.73
CA GLY A 99 -29.31 -34.43 -23.54
C GLY A 99 -30.72 -34.39 -22.93
N GLY A 100 -31.50 -33.34 -23.21
CA GLY A 100 -32.83 -33.09 -22.64
C GLY A 100 -33.97 -34.00 -23.13
N SER A 101 -33.70 -34.97 -24.02
CA SER A 101 -34.68 -36.03 -24.36
C SER A 101 -34.64 -37.24 -23.43
N ARG A 102 -33.82 -37.23 -22.37
CA ARG A 102 -33.94 -38.20 -21.27
C ARG A 102 -34.43 -37.48 -20.01
N ALA A 103 -35.68 -37.77 -19.69
CA ALA A 103 -36.37 -37.26 -18.52
C ALA A 103 -35.58 -37.53 -17.22
N GLY A 104 -35.55 -36.52 -16.36
CA GLY A 104 -35.58 -36.72 -14.92
C GLY A 104 -34.25 -36.74 -14.18
N ASP A 105 -33.42 -35.72 -14.33
CA ASP A 105 -32.56 -35.28 -13.22
C ASP A 105 -32.41 -33.76 -13.26
N PRO A 106 -32.68 -33.03 -12.15
CA PRO A 106 -32.39 -31.61 -12.09
C PRO A 106 -30.88 -31.42 -12.27
N PRO A 107 -30.43 -30.45 -13.08
CA PRO A 107 -29.01 -30.20 -13.23
C PRO A 107 -28.49 -29.79 -11.85
N LEU A 108 -27.69 -30.67 -11.26
CA LEU A 108 -26.94 -30.41 -10.05
C LEU A 108 -25.80 -29.47 -10.44
N TRP A 109 -26.14 -28.22 -10.77
CA TRP A 109 -25.23 -27.11 -10.58
C TRP A 109 -24.87 -27.19 -9.10
N ALA A 110 -23.71 -27.74 -8.77
CA ALA A 110 -23.28 -27.73 -7.39
C ALA A 110 -23.30 -26.26 -6.97
N ASP A 111 -24.13 -25.90 -5.99
CA ASP A 111 -24.27 -24.53 -5.48
C ASP A 111 -22.89 -23.88 -5.26
N SER A 112 -21.90 -24.71 -4.92
CA SER A 112 -20.48 -24.35 -4.79
C SER A 112 -19.86 -23.63 -6.00
N GLY A 113 -20.26 -23.93 -7.24
CA GLY A 113 -19.71 -23.29 -8.45
C GLY A 113 -20.24 -21.87 -8.66
N VAL A 114 -21.56 -21.70 -8.48
CA VAL A 114 -22.22 -20.39 -8.56
C VAL A 114 -21.84 -19.52 -7.36
N ASP A 115 -21.72 -20.12 -6.17
CA ASP A 115 -21.23 -19.45 -4.98
C ASP A 115 -19.76 -19.04 -5.11
N GLY A 116 -18.92 -19.87 -5.75
CA GLY A 116 -17.53 -19.54 -6.06
C GLY A 116 -17.40 -18.36 -7.04
N LEU A 117 -18.20 -18.34 -8.10
CA LEU A 117 -18.28 -17.21 -9.03
C LEU A 117 -18.82 -15.94 -8.36
N ARG A 118 -19.85 -16.06 -7.52
CA ARG A 118 -20.40 -14.94 -6.74
C ARG A 118 -19.35 -14.37 -5.78
N ALA A 119 -18.62 -15.24 -5.08
CA ALA A 119 -17.51 -14.83 -4.21
C ALA A 119 -16.40 -14.12 -5.00
N ARG A 120 -16.05 -14.63 -6.18
CA ARG A 120 -15.04 -14.02 -7.05
C ARG A 120 -15.48 -12.66 -7.59
N VAL A 121 -16.73 -12.50 -8.02
CA VAL A 121 -17.27 -11.21 -8.46
C VAL A 121 -17.30 -10.21 -7.31
N GLU A 122 -17.67 -10.65 -6.10
CA GLU A 122 -17.67 -9.79 -4.92
C GLU A 122 -16.25 -9.38 -4.50
N GLU A 123 -15.29 -10.30 -4.58
CA GLU A 123 -13.87 -10.02 -4.39
C GLU A 123 -13.40 -8.95 -5.38
N LEU A 124 -13.63 -9.15 -6.70
CA LEU A 124 -13.24 -8.23 -7.75
C LEU A 124 -13.91 -6.85 -7.60
N ARG A 125 -15.15 -6.79 -7.12
CA ARG A 125 -15.84 -5.52 -6.83
C ARG A 125 -15.18 -4.71 -5.73
N ARG A 126 -14.59 -5.37 -4.72
CA ARG A 126 -13.93 -4.71 -3.59
C ARG A 126 -12.47 -4.35 -3.87
N LEU A 127 -11.83 -4.98 -4.86
CA LEU A 127 -10.42 -4.73 -5.20
C LEU A 127 -10.10 -3.27 -5.55
N PRO A 128 -10.89 -2.54 -6.36
CA PRO A 128 -10.63 -1.12 -6.63
C PRO A 128 -10.63 -0.27 -5.37
N ASP A 129 -11.52 -0.54 -4.42
CA ASP A 129 -11.64 0.22 -3.17
C ASP A 129 -10.46 -0.09 -2.25
N ALA A 130 -10.10 -1.37 -2.11
CA ALA A 130 -8.92 -1.79 -1.38
C ALA A 130 -7.63 -1.18 -1.95
N LEU A 131 -7.49 -1.15 -3.27
CA LEU A 131 -6.37 -0.49 -3.95
C LEU A 131 -6.34 1.01 -3.68
N ARG A 132 -7.49 1.70 -3.73
CA ARG A 132 -7.55 3.15 -3.45
C ARG A 132 -7.13 3.46 -2.02
N THR A 133 -7.60 2.68 -1.05
CA THR A 133 -7.23 2.82 0.36
C THR A 133 -5.73 2.61 0.55
N LYS A 134 -5.18 1.48 0.06
CA LYS A 134 -3.75 1.18 0.19
C LYS A 134 -2.86 2.19 -0.53
N ALA A 135 -3.25 2.64 -1.71
CA ALA A 135 -2.53 3.68 -2.44
C ALA A 135 -2.57 5.03 -1.71
N HIS A 136 -3.65 5.34 -0.97
CA HIS A 136 -3.72 6.54 -0.13
C HIS A 136 -2.80 6.43 1.09
N GLU A 137 -2.80 5.29 1.78
CA GLU A 137 -1.89 5.01 2.90
C GLU A 137 -0.42 5.12 2.46
N LEU A 138 -0.07 4.54 1.30
CA LEU A 138 1.28 4.65 0.73
C LEU A 138 1.67 6.09 0.38
N ARG A 139 0.72 6.93 -0.05
CA ARG A 139 0.98 8.36 -0.25
C ARG A 139 1.25 9.07 1.09
N GLY A 140 0.49 8.74 2.13
CA GLY A 140 0.73 9.26 3.48
C GLY A 140 2.13 8.91 3.98
N LEU A 141 2.50 7.62 3.91
CA LEU A 141 3.84 7.16 4.29
C LEU A 141 4.96 7.85 3.52
N ARG A 142 4.77 8.14 2.22
CA ARG A 142 5.76 8.90 1.43
C ARG A 142 5.93 10.32 1.94
N THR A 143 4.83 11.00 2.31
CA THR A 143 4.90 12.33 2.92
C THR A 143 5.65 12.28 4.24
N ASP A 144 5.29 11.34 5.13
CA ASP A 144 5.98 11.15 6.41
C ASP A 144 7.48 10.85 6.20
N GLY A 145 7.82 10.15 5.11
CA GLY A 145 9.20 9.82 4.75
C GLY A 145 9.99 11.03 4.28
N MET A 146 9.37 11.91 3.51
CA MET A 146 9.97 13.18 3.13
C MET A 146 10.22 14.07 4.35
N GLU A 147 9.26 14.12 5.29
CA GLU A 147 9.41 14.88 6.54
C GLU A 147 10.56 14.34 7.40
N VAL A 148 10.57 13.04 7.68
CA VAL A 148 11.62 12.41 8.50
C VAL A 148 12.99 12.50 7.82
N SER A 149 13.06 12.38 6.50
CA SER A 149 14.32 12.57 5.76
C SER A 149 14.81 14.01 5.88
N GLY A 150 13.91 15.00 5.76
CA GLY A 150 14.25 16.40 5.94
C GLY A 150 14.75 16.69 7.36
N ASP A 151 14.07 16.18 8.38
CA ASP A 151 14.48 16.31 9.78
C ASP A 151 15.85 15.66 10.02
N LEU A 152 16.08 14.48 9.46
CA LEU A 152 17.36 13.77 9.54
C LEU A 152 18.49 14.55 8.87
N ASP A 153 18.24 15.14 7.71
CA ASP A 153 19.24 15.93 7.00
C ASP A 153 19.61 17.19 7.79
N VAL A 154 18.61 17.91 8.33
CA VAL A 154 18.84 19.07 9.21
C VAL A 154 19.65 18.67 10.44
N ALA A 155 19.24 17.61 11.14
CA ALA A 155 19.92 17.15 12.35
C ALA A 155 21.36 16.68 12.08
N ASN A 156 21.60 16.00 10.93
CA ASN A 156 22.93 15.61 10.50
C ASN A 156 23.82 16.84 10.20
N MET A 157 23.28 17.83 9.48
CA MET A 157 24.03 19.04 9.14
C MET A 157 24.38 19.85 10.38
N ASP A 158 23.45 19.97 11.33
CA ASP A 158 23.67 20.67 12.58
C ASP A 158 24.73 19.96 13.44
N TRP A 159 24.64 18.62 13.57
CA TRP A 159 25.66 17.84 14.27
C TRP A 159 27.05 17.98 13.65
N LEU A 160 27.16 17.89 12.32
CA LEU A 160 28.44 18.04 11.62
C LEU A 160 29.01 19.45 11.77
N ARG A 161 28.15 20.48 11.72
CA ARG A 161 28.54 21.87 11.96
C ARG A 161 29.10 22.04 13.37
N GLU A 162 28.37 21.59 14.39
CA GLU A 162 28.83 21.68 15.78
C GLU A 162 30.15 20.95 16.01
N ARG A 163 30.33 19.78 15.37
CA ARG A 163 31.57 19.01 15.46
C ARG A 163 32.74 19.79 14.85
N GLN A 164 32.53 20.36 13.66
CA GLN A 164 33.53 21.16 12.97
C GLN A 164 33.88 22.44 13.76
N ASP A 165 32.88 23.10 14.33
CA ASP A 165 33.08 24.29 15.16
C ASP A 165 33.91 23.93 16.40
N ALA A 166 33.58 22.84 17.09
CA ALA A 166 34.33 22.37 18.24
C ALA A 166 35.79 22.02 17.90
N GLU A 167 36.03 21.38 16.76
CA GLU A 167 37.38 21.07 16.28
C GLU A 167 38.18 22.33 15.92
N THR A 168 37.53 23.28 15.24
CA THR A 168 38.15 24.55 14.82
C THR A 168 38.54 25.39 16.04
N HIS A 169 37.63 25.53 17.02
CA HIS A 169 37.93 26.21 18.27
C HIS A 169 39.04 25.50 19.04
N LEU A 170 38.98 24.18 19.18
CA LEU A 170 40.02 23.42 19.86
C LEU A 170 41.40 23.63 19.23
N LEU A 171 41.50 23.66 17.90
CA LEU A 171 42.75 23.95 17.20
C LEU A 171 43.24 25.37 17.52
N ALA A 172 42.36 26.37 17.45
CA ALA A 172 42.69 27.75 17.77
C ALA A 172 43.22 27.91 19.21
N TYR A 173 42.56 27.30 20.19
CA TYR A 173 43.03 27.29 21.59
C TYR A 173 44.38 26.59 21.75
N ARG A 174 44.60 25.47 21.04
CA ARG A 174 45.90 24.76 21.08
C ARG A 174 47.03 25.60 20.49
N ASP A 175 46.76 26.30 19.39
CA ASP A 175 47.76 27.16 18.76
C ASP A 175 48.07 28.39 19.62
N ARG A 176 47.04 29.03 20.19
CA ARG A 176 47.24 30.11 21.16
C ARG A 176 48.02 29.65 22.39
N ALA A 177 47.70 28.49 22.95
CA ALA A 177 48.44 27.93 24.08
C ALA A 177 49.90 27.64 23.74
N ARG A 178 50.20 27.15 22.53
CA ARG A 178 51.59 26.95 22.06
C ARG A 178 52.32 28.27 21.92
N GLU A 179 51.68 29.27 21.32
CA GLU A 179 52.25 30.61 21.15
C GLU A 179 52.63 31.23 22.51
N LEU A 180 51.68 31.25 23.46
CA LEU A 180 51.92 31.78 24.81
C LEU A 180 53.04 31.01 25.53
N LYS A 181 53.09 29.69 25.37
CA LYS A 181 54.16 28.85 25.95
C LYS A 181 55.54 29.14 25.36
N VAL A 182 55.61 29.42 24.05
CA VAL A 182 56.87 29.84 23.40
C VAL A 182 57.29 31.22 23.91
N ARG A 183 56.35 32.17 24.01
CA ARG A 183 56.63 33.52 24.56
C ARG A 183 57.12 33.47 26.01
N LEU A 184 56.47 32.67 26.86
CA LEU A 184 56.91 32.44 28.24
C LEU A 184 58.34 31.93 28.29
N ARG A 185 58.67 30.91 27.49
CA ARG A 185 60.03 30.38 27.41
C ARG A 185 61.05 31.44 26.99
N GLN A 186 60.74 32.25 25.99
CA GLN A 186 61.62 33.33 25.53
C GLN A 186 61.88 34.38 26.62
N LEU A 187 60.84 34.74 27.40
CA LEU A 187 60.98 35.66 28.53
C LEU A 187 61.81 35.04 29.66
N GLU A 188 61.56 33.78 30.00
CA GLU A 188 62.30 33.05 31.03
C GLU A 188 63.78 32.87 30.66
N GLU A 189 64.08 32.60 29.38
CA GLU A 189 65.45 32.47 28.86
C GLU A 189 66.20 33.82 28.82
N GLY A 190 65.52 34.92 28.48
CA GLY A 190 66.13 36.26 28.42
C GLY A 190 66.23 36.97 29.78
N GLY A 191 65.43 36.57 30.77
CA GLY A 191 65.45 37.14 32.12
C GLY A 191 65.04 38.61 32.17
N ARG A 192 65.51 39.34 33.21
CA ARG A 192 65.10 40.73 33.50
C ARG A 192 65.50 41.75 32.44
N ASP A 193 66.49 41.42 31.61
CA ASP A 193 66.98 42.27 30.53
C ASP A 193 66.21 42.08 29.22
N THR A 194 65.22 41.18 29.21
CA THR A 194 64.37 40.96 28.04
C THR A 194 63.50 42.20 27.74
N ALA A 195 63.39 42.52 26.46
CA ALA A 195 62.48 43.53 25.96
C ALA A 195 61.02 43.05 26.08
N CYS A 196 60.13 43.94 26.49
CA CYS A 196 58.71 43.69 26.57
C CYS A 196 58.15 43.37 25.18
N PRO A 197 57.42 42.24 24.99
CA PRO A 197 56.91 41.82 23.69
C PRO A 197 55.84 42.76 23.09
N THR A 198 55.37 43.73 23.87
CA THR A 198 54.33 44.69 23.44
C THR A 198 54.90 46.06 23.09
N CYS A 199 55.97 46.50 23.76
CA CYS A 199 56.46 47.88 23.64
C CYS A 199 57.98 48.01 23.51
N ASP A 200 58.70 46.88 23.38
CA ASP A 200 60.16 46.76 23.21
C ASP A 200 61.03 47.41 24.30
N ARG A 201 60.42 47.81 25.43
CA ARG A 201 61.16 48.34 26.59
C ARG A 201 61.66 47.23 27.49
N VAL A 202 62.86 47.39 28.05
CA VAL A 202 63.41 46.45 29.03
C VAL A 202 62.48 46.36 30.24
N LEU A 203 62.16 45.13 30.66
CA LEU A 203 61.19 44.86 31.73
C LEU A 203 61.75 45.16 33.12
N SER A 204 63.01 44.78 33.38
CA SER A 204 63.72 44.98 34.65
C SER A 204 62.89 44.58 35.88
N GLU A 205 62.37 45.53 36.65
CA GLU A 205 61.58 45.27 37.87
C GLU A 205 60.19 44.68 37.58
N ARG A 206 59.62 44.94 36.39
CA ARG A 206 58.29 44.46 35.99
C ARG A 206 58.30 43.06 35.38
N PHE A 207 59.47 42.45 35.26
CA PHE A 207 59.66 41.15 34.60
C PHE A 207 58.73 40.07 35.18
N GLU A 208 58.78 39.85 36.50
CA GLU A 208 57.97 38.83 37.18
C GLU A 208 56.47 39.05 36.93
N SER A 209 56.01 40.30 37.08
CA SER A 209 54.60 40.66 36.86
C SER A 209 54.13 40.37 35.43
N VAL A 210 54.98 40.60 34.42
CA VAL A 210 54.63 40.30 33.02
C VAL A 210 54.63 38.80 32.74
N VAL A 211 55.57 38.06 33.32
CA VAL A 211 55.60 36.59 33.23
C VAL A 211 54.34 35.99 33.87
N ASP A 212 53.95 36.49 35.05
CA ASP A 212 52.75 36.04 35.76
C ASP A 212 51.49 36.29 34.92
N VAL A 213 51.33 37.49 34.34
CA VAL A 213 50.17 37.80 33.47
C VAL A 213 50.08 36.86 32.27
N ILE A 214 51.19 36.61 31.58
CA ILE A 214 51.20 35.72 30.41
C ILE A 214 50.95 34.26 30.83
N ARG A 215 51.43 33.87 32.02
CA ARG A 215 51.20 32.54 32.59
C ARG A 215 49.73 32.34 32.93
N GLU A 216 49.10 33.31 33.59
CA GLU A 216 47.66 33.31 33.89
C GLU A 216 46.82 33.24 32.59
N GLU A 217 47.19 34.01 31.56
CA GLU A 217 46.53 33.93 30.25
C GLU A 217 46.68 32.54 29.63
N TRP A 218 47.88 31.95 29.69
CA TRP A 218 48.12 30.60 29.20
C TRP A 218 47.28 29.55 29.94
N GLU A 219 47.21 29.63 31.27
CA GLU A 219 46.41 28.73 32.09
C GLU A 219 44.92 28.84 31.74
N SER A 220 44.41 30.06 31.58
CA SER A 220 43.02 30.31 31.15
C SER A 220 42.75 29.69 29.77
N VAL A 221 43.61 29.91 28.77
CA VAL A 221 43.47 29.33 27.42
C VAL A 221 43.49 27.80 27.46
N VAL A 222 44.33 27.19 28.31
CA VAL A 222 44.38 25.72 28.47
C VAL A 222 43.12 25.20 29.14
N GLN A 223 42.59 25.90 30.15
CA GLN A 223 41.33 25.55 30.81
C GLN A 223 40.16 25.61 29.82
N ASP A 224 40.05 26.68 29.04
CA ASP A 224 39.01 26.82 28.01
C ASP A 224 39.15 25.75 26.92
N GLY A 225 40.37 25.47 26.49
CA GLY A 225 40.67 24.39 25.55
C GLY A 225 40.23 23.01 26.06
N SER A 226 40.23 22.79 27.38
CA SER A 226 39.75 21.54 27.98
C SER A 226 38.23 21.33 27.81
N TRP A 227 37.46 22.43 27.82
CA TRP A 227 36.03 22.39 27.55
C TRP A 227 35.76 22.00 26.10
N TRP A 228 36.44 22.63 25.14
CA TRP A 228 36.31 22.31 23.71
C TRP A 228 36.76 20.88 23.40
N LYS A 229 37.80 20.39 24.07
CA LYS A 229 38.21 18.99 23.98
C LYS A 229 37.09 18.05 24.38
N ARG A 230 36.47 18.28 25.55
CA ARG A 230 35.34 17.47 26.02
C ARG A 230 34.12 17.58 25.09
N ARG A 231 33.83 18.78 24.59
CA ARG A 231 32.73 18.99 23.64
C ARG A 231 32.94 18.22 22.34
N LYS A 232 34.16 18.24 21.79
CA LYS A 232 34.54 17.45 20.62
C LYS A 232 34.39 15.95 20.89
N GLU A 233 34.88 15.46 22.04
CA GLU A 233 34.72 14.04 22.43
C GLU A 233 33.24 13.62 22.53
N GLN A 234 32.35 14.51 23.00
CA GLN A 234 30.90 14.25 23.01
C GLN A 234 30.30 14.16 21.60
N LEU A 235 30.83 14.94 20.65
CA LEU A 235 30.35 15.03 19.27
C LEU A 235 31.04 14.04 18.32
N ASP A 236 32.04 13.28 18.80
CA ASP A 236 32.70 12.23 18.02
C ASP A 236 31.72 11.10 17.66
N LEU A 237 30.80 10.81 18.58
CA LEU A 237 29.68 9.90 18.33
C LEU A 237 28.45 10.70 17.89
N LYS A 238 27.69 10.10 16.97
CA LYS A 238 26.43 10.65 16.53
C LYS A 238 25.45 10.78 17.72
N PRO A 239 24.82 11.94 17.96
CA PRO A 239 23.90 12.11 19.07
C PRO A 239 22.68 11.18 18.98
N PRO A 240 22.06 10.79 20.12
CA PRO A 240 20.94 9.84 20.14
C PRO A 240 19.77 10.25 19.24
N HIS A 241 19.39 11.54 19.26
CA HIS A 241 18.27 12.03 18.45
C HIS A 241 18.49 11.85 16.93
N VAL A 242 19.74 11.97 16.45
CA VAL A 242 20.06 11.72 15.04
C VAL A 242 19.97 10.23 14.73
N GLN A 243 20.47 9.37 15.63
CA GLN A 243 20.35 7.91 15.48
C GLN A 243 18.88 7.46 15.48
N ASP A 244 18.04 8.07 16.32
CA ASP A 244 16.61 7.79 16.39
C ASP A 244 15.90 8.15 15.07
N LEU A 245 16.28 9.29 14.47
CA LEU A 245 15.79 9.71 13.15
C LEU A 245 16.24 8.76 12.03
N GLU A 246 17.50 8.30 12.04
CA GLU A 246 17.97 7.27 11.10
C GLU A 246 17.18 5.98 11.26
N GLY A 247 16.97 5.52 12.49
CA GLY A 247 16.15 4.36 12.78
C GLY A 247 14.71 4.53 12.31
N LYS A 248 14.13 5.73 12.49
CA LYS A 248 12.78 6.05 12.02
C LYS A 248 12.70 6.04 10.50
N ALA A 249 13.66 6.65 9.81
CA ALA A 249 13.76 6.66 8.36
C ALA A 249 13.85 5.24 7.78
N LEU A 250 14.71 4.39 8.37
CA LEU A 250 14.87 2.99 7.97
C LEU A 250 13.58 2.19 8.14
N ARG A 251 12.91 2.30 9.30
CA ARG A 251 11.63 1.60 9.54
C ARG A 251 10.57 2.04 8.55
N LEU A 252 10.47 3.35 8.31
CA LEU A 252 9.48 3.90 7.40
C LEU A 252 9.74 3.45 5.95
N HIS A 253 11.01 3.42 5.52
CA HIS A 253 11.38 2.90 4.21
C HIS A 253 10.96 1.44 4.03
N ALA A 254 11.23 0.59 5.03
CA ALA A 254 10.80 -0.80 4.99
C ALA A 254 9.26 -0.93 4.89
N THR A 255 8.50 -0.15 5.68
CA THR A 255 7.03 -0.12 5.58
C THR A 255 6.56 0.39 4.21
N MET A 256 7.24 1.37 3.62
CA MET A 256 6.91 1.88 2.28
C MET A 256 7.13 0.81 1.20
N GLU A 257 8.19 0.01 1.30
CA GLU A 257 8.45 -1.12 0.39
C GLU A 257 7.33 -2.16 0.48
N GLU A 258 6.99 -2.59 1.70
CA GLU A 258 5.89 -3.55 1.94
C GLU A 258 4.56 -3.07 1.35
N TYR A 259 4.22 -1.79 1.56
CA TYR A 259 2.98 -1.20 1.04
C TYR A 259 3.02 -1.03 -0.47
N THR A 260 4.19 -0.74 -1.04
CA THR A 260 4.37 -0.68 -2.50
C THR A 260 4.14 -2.06 -3.10
N GLU A 261 4.72 -3.11 -2.53
CA GLU A 261 4.49 -4.49 -2.98
C GLU A 261 3.02 -4.90 -2.84
N GLU A 262 2.34 -4.52 -1.76
CA GLU A 262 0.90 -4.79 -1.58
C GLU A 262 0.05 -4.08 -2.64
N VAL A 263 0.35 -2.81 -2.94
CA VAL A 263 -0.30 -2.05 -4.01
C VAL A 263 -0.08 -2.71 -5.36
N GLU A 264 1.14 -3.13 -5.70
CA GLU A 264 1.41 -3.83 -6.96
C GLU A 264 0.71 -5.18 -7.03
N ARG A 265 0.66 -5.94 -5.93
CA ARG A 265 -0.11 -7.20 -5.84
C ARG A 265 -1.60 -6.97 -6.08
N LEU A 266 -2.18 -5.91 -5.53
CA LEU A 266 -3.58 -5.55 -5.76
C LEU A 266 -3.82 -5.09 -7.21
N ARG A 267 -2.89 -4.34 -7.81
CA ARG A 267 -2.95 -3.94 -9.22
C ARG A 267 -2.91 -5.14 -10.17
N ALA A 268 -2.02 -6.10 -9.92
CA ALA A 268 -1.89 -7.30 -10.75
C ALA A 268 -3.13 -8.20 -10.72
N ARG A 269 -4.01 -8.04 -9.73
CA ARG A 269 -5.27 -8.78 -9.59
C ARG A 269 -6.46 -8.09 -10.27
N LEU A 270 -6.31 -6.83 -10.69
CA LEU A 270 -7.31 -6.15 -11.51
C LEU A 270 -7.23 -6.69 -12.96
N PRO A 271 -8.38 -7.01 -13.59
CA PRO A 271 -8.44 -7.47 -14.97
C PRO A 271 -8.11 -6.38 -15.99
#